data_AF-A0A3D2TKP0-F1
#
_entry.id   AF-A0A3D2TKP0-F1
#
_cell.length_a   1.000
_cell.length_b   1.000
_cell.length_c   1.000
_cell.angle_alpha   90.00
_cell.angle_beta   90.00
_cell.angle_gamma   90.00
#
_symmetry.space_group_name_H-M   'P 1'
#
loop_
_entity.id
_entity.type
_entity.pdbx_description
1 polymer ?
#
loop_
_entity_poly.entity_id
_entity_poly.type
_entity_poly.pdbx_seq_one_letter_code
_entity_poly.pdbx_strand_id
1 'polypeptide(L)'
;MHLRIGTRASELAQWQANWVAQQLRQGGASVEIVEITTSGDLEQSGPIAAMGQQGVFTKEIQAALLDTRVDVAVHSLKDLPTESVEGVMLA
;
A
#
# COMPACT_ATOMS: atom_id res chain seq x y z
N MET A 1 -15.59 13.39 -5.32
CA MET A 1 -15.32 12.12 -4.61
C MET A 1 -14.05 12.31 -3.80
N HIS A 2 -14.03 11.85 -2.55
CA HIS A 2 -12.85 11.89 -1.69
C HIS A 2 -12.27 10.47 -1.57
N LEU A 3 -10.95 10.33 -1.72
CA LEU A 3 -10.23 9.06 -1.75
C LEU A 3 -9.06 9.08 -0.77
N ARG A 4 -8.95 8.03 0.03
CA ARG A 4 -7.84 7.75 0.94
C ARG A 4 -6.91 6.72 0.29
N ILE A 5 -5.67 7.11 0.01
CA ILE A 5 -4.65 6.25 -0.58
C ILE A 5 -3.77 5.69 0.53
N GLY A 6 -3.82 4.38 0.74
CA GLY A 6 -2.88 3.66 1.59
C GLY A 6 -1.52 3.48 0.91
N THR A 7 -0.44 3.76 1.63
CA THR A 7 0.94 3.52 1.16
C THR A 7 1.88 3.26 2.33
N ARG A 8 3.06 2.67 2.06
CA ARG A 8 4.12 2.51 3.06
C ARG A 8 4.81 3.85 3.36
N ALA A 9 5.50 3.91 4.50
CA ALA A 9 6.24 5.10 4.93
C ALA A 9 7.59 5.32 4.20
N SER A 10 8.06 4.36 3.40
CA SER A 10 9.34 4.52 2.69
C SER A 10 9.27 5.64 1.66
N GLU A 11 10.38 6.36 1.45
CA GLU A 11 10.43 7.52 0.54
C GLU A 11 9.93 7.17 -0.88
N LEU A 12 10.31 5.99 -1.39
CA LEU A 12 9.86 5.54 -2.71
C LEU A 12 8.35 5.25 -2.74
N ALA A 13 7.80 4.63 -1.70
CA ALA A 13 6.36 4.37 -1.63
C ALA A 13 5.54 5.66 -1.49
N GLN A 14 6.05 6.62 -0.73
CA GLN A 14 5.49 7.97 -0.64
C GLN A 14 5.53 8.69 -1.99
N TRP A 15 6.66 8.61 -2.71
CA TRP A 15 6.77 9.19 -4.05
C TRP A 15 5.75 8.56 -5.02
N GLN A 16 5.63 7.23 -5.03
CA GLN A 16 4.67 6.50 -5.86
C GLN A 16 3.22 6.91 -5.55
N ALA A 17 2.86 6.97 -4.26
CA ALA A 17 1.53 7.37 -3.83
C ALA A 17 1.22 8.83 -4.19
N ASN A 18 2.18 9.73 -4.03
CA ASN A 18 2.03 11.13 -4.41
C ASN A 18 1.86 11.31 -5.92
N TRP A 19 2.58 10.53 -6.73
CA TRP A 19 2.42 10.53 -8.18
C TRP A 19 0.99 10.10 -8.58
N VAL A 20 0.49 8.98 -8.04
CA VAL A 20 -0.90 8.53 -8.27
C VAL A 20 -1.92 9.55 -7.76
N ALA A 21 -1.70 10.12 -6.57
CA ALA A 21 -2.56 11.16 -6.01
C ALA A 21 -2.65 12.38 -6.92
N GLN A 22 -1.55 12.79 -7.54
CA GLN A 22 -1.54 13.90 -8.50
C GLN A 22 -2.41 13.59 -9.72
N GLN A 23 -2.33 12.39 -10.29
CA GLN A 23 -3.15 11.98 -11.43
C GLN A 23 -4.64 11.97 -11.07
N LEU A 24 -4.99 11.42 -9.91
CA LEU A 24 -6.38 11.39 -9.42
C LEU A 24 -6.93 12.80 -9.16
N ARG A 25 -6.12 13.70 -8.60
CA ARG A 25 -6.48 15.12 -8.41
C ARG A 25 -6.73 15.82 -9.74
N GLN A 26 -5.92 15.56 -10.77
CA GLN A 26 -6.15 16.08 -12.12
C GLN A 26 -7.47 15.58 -12.72
N GLY A 27 -7.89 14.35 -12.37
CA GLY A 27 -9.21 13.80 -12.68
C GLY A 27 -10.37 14.35 -11.84
N GLY A 28 -10.13 15.30 -10.93
CA GLY A 28 -11.17 15.93 -10.10
C GLY A 28 -11.45 15.24 -8.77
N ALA A 29 -10.66 14.26 -8.35
CA ALA A 29 -10.79 13.65 -7.03
C ALA A 29 -10.13 14.50 -5.93
N SER A 30 -10.74 14.54 -4.75
CA SER A 30 -10.03 14.95 -3.52
C SER A 30 -9.28 13.73 -2.99
N VAL A 31 -8.01 13.89 -2.61
CA VAL A 31 -7.14 12.77 -2.23
C VAL A 31 -6.38 13.07 -0.95
N GLU A 32 -6.49 12.14 0.01
CA GLU A 32 -5.70 12.03 1.23
C GLU A 32 -4.72 10.85 1.11
N ILE A 33 -3.49 11.02 1.59
CA ILE A 33 -2.51 9.93 1.69
C ILE A 33 -2.48 9.46 3.13
N VAL A 34 -2.66 8.16 3.33
CA VAL A 34 -2.68 7.50 4.63
C VAL A 34 -1.48 6.55 4.69
N GLU A 35 -0.55 6.85 5.59
CA GLU A 35 0.60 5.98 5.82
C GLU A 35 0.17 4.72 6.59
N ILE A 36 0.58 3.56 6.09
CA ILE A 36 0.36 2.27 6.72
C ILE A 36 1.72 1.70 7.10
N THR A 37 1.96 1.60 8.41
CA THR A 37 3.13 0.92 8.95
C THR A 37 2.98 -0.59 8.76
N THR A 38 3.95 -1.22 8.11
CA THR A 38 3.97 -2.68 7.91
C THR A 38 4.96 -3.34 8.87
N SER A 39 4.77 -4.62 9.18
CA SER A 39 5.72 -5.38 10.00
C SER A 39 7.13 -5.37 9.40
N GLY A 40 7.24 -5.33 8.07
CA GLY A 40 8.52 -5.23 7.38
C GLY A 40 9.20 -3.87 7.48
N ASP A 41 8.49 -2.81 7.83
CA ASP A 41 9.09 -1.50 8.12
C ASP A 41 9.74 -1.49 9.51
N LEU A 42 9.25 -2.31 10.44
CA LEU A 42 9.74 -2.41 11.82
C LEU A 42 10.98 -3.31 11.94
N GLU A 43 11.08 -4.34 11.10
CA GLU A 43 12.21 -5.27 11.08
C GLU A 43 13.21 -4.92 9.95
N GLN A 44 13.98 -3.84 10.12
CA GLN A 44 15.07 -3.49 9.18
C GLN A 44 16.36 -4.31 9.41
N SER A 45 16.40 -5.13 10.46
CA SER A 45 17.62 -5.75 11.00
C SER A 45 17.68 -7.26 10.75
N GLY A 46 17.64 -7.70 9.50
CA GLY A 46 17.79 -9.12 9.17
C GLY A 46 17.76 -9.41 7.67
N PRO A 47 18.28 -10.56 7.23
CA PRO A 47 18.07 -11.01 5.86
C PRO A 47 16.57 -11.14 5.58
N ILE A 48 16.09 -10.58 4.47
CA ILE A 48 14.68 -10.68 4.03
C ILE A 48 14.20 -12.15 3.99
N ALA A 49 15.10 -13.10 3.72
CA ALA A 49 14.80 -14.53 3.72
C ALA A 49 14.46 -15.11 5.11
N ALA A 50 14.88 -14.45 6.19
CA ALA A 50 14.60 -14.85 7.57
C ALA A 50 13.29 -14.24 8.12
N MET A 51 12.81 -13.16 7.49
CA MET A 51 11.51 -12.56 7.74
C MET A 51 10.48 -13.40 6.98
N GLY A 52 9.66 -14.16 7.70
CA GLY A 52 8.77 -15.18 7.15
C GLY A 52 8.16 -14.83 5.79
N GLN A 53 8.31 -15.77 4.85
CA GLN A 53 7.96 -15.63 3.44
C GLN A 53 6.54 -15.06 3.21
N GLN A 54 6.46 -14.16 2.23
CA GLN A 54 5.28 -13.73 1.49
C GLN A 54 4.27 -12.84 2.26
N GLY A 55 4.23 -11.55 1.90
CA GLY A 55 3.19 -10.62 2.34
C GLY A 55 3.55 -9.67 3.48
N VAL A 56 4.81 -9.64 3.93
CA VAL A 56 5.28 -8.78 5.04
C VAL A 56 5.05 -7.28 4.80
N PHE A 57 4.93 -6.88 3.53
CA PHE A 57 4.68 -5.48 3.14
C PHE A 57 3.26 -5.21 2.62
N THR A 58 2.45 -6.25 2.41
CA THR A 58 1.13 -6.14 1.79
C THR A 58 -0.01 -6.46 2.74
N LYS A 59 0.23 -7.27 3.77
CA LYS A 59 -0.79 -7.73 4.71
C LYS A 59 -1.50 -6.58 5.42
N GLU A 60 -0.76 -5.62 5.97
CA GLU A 60 -1.35 -4.49 6.71
C GLU A 60 -2.11 -3.53 5.80
N ILE A 61 -1.65 -3.39 4.55
CA ILE A 61 -2.30 -2.55 3.55
C ILE A 61 -3.58 -3.22 3.02
N GLN A 62 -3.55 -4.53 2.77
CA GLN A 62 -4.74 -5.32 2.44
C GLN A 62 -5.77 -5.27 3.57
N ALA A 63 -5.34 -5.42 4.82
CA ALA A 63 -6.21 -5.23 5.97
C ALA A 63 -6.80 -3.81 6.00
N ALA A 64 -6.03 -2.77 5.67
CA ALA A 64 -6.55 -1.41 5.62
C ALA A 64 -7.62 -1.21 4.54
N LEU A 65 -7.50 -1.88 3.40
CA LEU A 65 -8.52 -1.89 2.35
C LEU A 65 -9.79 -2.62 2.81
N LEU A 66 -9.63 -3.83 3.36
CA LEU A 66 -10.74 -4.66 3.84
C LEU A 66 -11.50 -4.01 5.00
N ASP A 67 -10.79 -3.32 5.89
CA ASP A 67 -11.35 -2.57 7.02
C ASP A 67 -11.94 -1.21 6.61
N THR A 68 -11.89 -0.84 5.32
CA THR A 68 -12.31 0.47 4.80
C THR A 68 -11.58 1.66 5.44
N ARG A 69 -10.37 1.44 5.97
CA ARG A 69 -9.49 2.51 6.48
C ARG A 69 -8.88 3.33 5.35
N VAL A 70 -8.67 2.70 4.19
CA VAL A 70 -8.28 3.33 2.93
C VAL A 70 -9.16 2.83 1.80
N ASP A 71 -9.28 3.60 0.73
CA ASP A 71 -10.15 3.28 -0.41
C ASP A 71 -9.36 2.61 -1.54
N VAL A 72 -8.09 2.98 -1.70
CA VAL A 72 -7.14 2.38 -2.64
C VAL A 72 -5.76 2.26 -2.00
N ALA A 73 -4.91 1.40 -2.54
CA ALA A 73 -3.52 1.27 -2.11
C ALA A 73 -2.57 1.39 -3.31
N VAL A 74 -1.40 1.98 -3.08
CA VAL A 74 -0.34 2.09 -4.10
C VAL A 74 0.85 1.25 -3.68
N HIS A 75 1.30 0.39 -4.59
CA HIS A 75 2.42 -0.51 -4.39
C HIS A 75 3.31 -0.60 -5.63
N SER A 76 4.58 -0.95 -5.42
CA SER A 76 5.39 -1.52 -6.49
C SER A 76 4.86 -2.90 -6.83
N LEU A 77 4.56 -3.14 -8.12
CA LEU A 77 3.90 -4.37 -8.57
C LEU A 77 4.67 -5.66 -8.16
N LYS A 78 6.01 -5.59 -8.12
CA LYS A 78 6.87 -6.71 -7.71
C LYS A 78 6.64 -7.19 -6.27
N ASP A 79 6.09 -6.32 -5.41
CA ASP A 79 5.89 -6.60 -3.98
C ASP A 79 4.51 -7.20 -3.69
N LEU A 80 3.62 -7.26 -4.69
CA LEU A 80 2.29 -7.85 -4.55
C LEU A 80 2.36 -9.38 -4.58
N PRO A 81 1.57 -10.08 -3.74
CA PRO A 81 1.48 -11.53 -3.79
C PRO A 81 0.87 -11.99 -5.12
N THR A 82 1.27 -13.17 -5.58
CA THR A 82 0.67 -13.80 -6.77
C THR A 82 -0.71 -14.39 -6.48
N GLU A 83 -0.99 -14.67 -5.20
CA GLU A 83 -2.29 -15.14 -4.76
C GLU A 83 -3.28 -13.99 -4.66
N SER A 84 -4.48 -14.21 -5.18
CA SER A 84 -5.59 -13.26 -5.05
C SER A 84 -6.06 -13.18 -3.59
N VAL A 85 -6.39 -11.97 -3.15
CA VAL A 85 -7.02 -11.76 -1.84
C VAL A 85 -8.49 -11.42 -2.05
N GLU A 86 -9.39 -12.22 -1.46
CA GLU A 86 -10.82 -11.97 -1.57
C GLU A 86 -11.18 -10.56 -1.06
N GLY A 87 -12.04 -9.86 -1.81
CA GLY A 87 -12.42 -8.48 -1.49
C GLY A 87 -11.41 -7.41 -1.91
N VAL A 88 -10.25 -7.79 -2.48
CA VAL A 88 -9.24 -6.87 -3.01
C VAL A 88 -8.88 -7.26 -4.44
N MET A 89 -8.75 -6.26 -5.33
CA MET A 89 -8.34 -6.50 -6.71
C MET A 89 -7.30 -5.48 -7.16
N LEU A 90 -6.51 -5.86 -8.16
CA LEU A 90 -5.73 -4.91 -8.94
C LEU A 90 -6.65 -4.23 -9.94
N ALA A 91 -6.66 -2.90 -9.91
CA ALA A 91 -7.47 -2.05 -10.77
C ALA A 91 -6.80 -1.80 -12.13
#